data_AF-A0A2K4X8Y8-F1
#
_entry.id   AF-A0A2K4X8Y8-F1
#
_cell.length_a   1.000
_cell.length_b   1.000
_cell.length_c   1.000
_cell.angle_alpha   90.00
_cell.angle_beta   90.00
_cell.angle_gamma   90.00
#
_symmetry.space_group_name_H-M   'P 1'
#
loop_
_entity.id
_entity.type
_entity.pdbx_description
1 polymer ?
#
loop_
_entity_poly.entity_id
_entity_poly.type
_entity_poly.pdbx_seq_one_letter_code
_entity_poly.pdbx_strand_id
1 'polypeptide(L)'
;MLEQIENWIDSTNLKYSSQKVSCDKFSNEFDGFYPTEFLKNAYYVVVDQIPKPDFVGLREMGLGDFVDMDAAGITYKNTYYILPHVATNLRVHFHELVHVAQ
;
A
#
# COMPACT_ATOMS: atom_id res chain seq x y z
N MET A 1 -16.26 8.40 -10.94
CA MET A 1 -15.65 7.13 -10.51
C MET A 1 -14.17 7.29 -10.17
N LEU A 2 -13.31 7.71 -11.11
CA LEU A 2 -11.88 7.93 -10.82
C LEU A 2 -11.66 8.90 -9.64
N GLU A 3 -12.34 10.04 -9.63
CA GLU A 3 -12.28 11.00 -8.51
C GLU A 3 -12.76 10.40 -7.17
N GLN A 4 -13.75 9.50 -7.22
CA GLN A 4 -14.24 8.82 -6.02
C GLN A 4 -13.21 7.83 -5.47
N ILE A 5 -12.50 7.12 -6.36
CA ILE A 5 -11.39 6.23 -5.99
C ILE A 5 -10.25 7.06 -5.40
N GLU A 6 -9.87 8.17 -6.04
CA GLU A 6 -8.83 9.07 -5.53
C GLU A 6 -9.16 9.62 -4.13
N ASN A 7 -10.36 10.14 -3.95
CA ASN A 7 -10.81 10.66 -2.65
C ASN A 7 -10.83 9.58 -1.57
N TRP A 8 -11.18 8.34 -1.94
CA TRP A 8 -11.15 7.21 -1.02
C TRP A 8 -9.73 6.80 -0.65
N ILE A 9 -8.80 6.80 -1.63
CA ILE A 9 -7.38 6.56 -1.39
C ILE A 9 -6.83 7.58 -0.40
N ASP A 10 -7.09 8.88 -0.63
CA ASP A 10 -6.60 9.94 0.24
C ASP A 10 -7.20 9.87 1.64
N SER A 11 -8.50 9.59 1.75
CA SER A 11 -9.17 9.39 3.04
C SER A 11 -8.62 8.19 3.81
N THR A 12 -8.33 7.09 3.10
CA THR A 12 -7.74 5.88 3.69
C THR A 12 -6.33 6.16 4.19
N ASN A 13 -5.49 6.80 3.37
CA ASN A 13 -4.13 7.21 3.76
C ASN A 13 -4.12 8.18 4.95
N LEU A 14 -5.09 9.07 5.04
CA LEU A 14 -5.25 9.98 6.18
C LEU A 14 -5.69 9.22 7.46
N LYS A 15 -6.65 8.30 7.33
CA LYS A 15 -7.15 7.48 8.45
C LYS A 15 -6.04 6.70 9.14
N TYR A 16 -5.07 6.18 8.40
CA TYR A 16 -3.96 5.40 8.94
C TYR A 16 -2.68 6.22 9.18
N SER A 17 -2.72 7.55 9.06
CA SER A 17 -1.54 8.42 9.18
C SER A 17 -0.73 8.20 10.46
N SER A 18 -1.39 8.00 11.60
CA SER A 18 -0.73 7.76 12.89
C SER A 18 -0.06 6.39 13.04
N GLN A 19 -0.36 5.45 12.15
CA GLN A 19 0.15 4.08 12.16
C GLN A 19 1.24 3.85 11.09
N LYS A 20 1.54 4.87 10.28
CA LYS A 20 2.56 4.78 9.24
C LYS A 20 3.94 4.55 9.82
N VAL A 21 4.64 3.58 9.26
CA VAL A 21 6.06 3.34 9.51
C VAL A 21 6.83 3.73 8.26
N SER A 22 7.86 4.56 8.43
CA SER A 22 8.73 4.96 7.33
C SER A 22 9.51 3.77 6.79
N CYS A 23 9.59 3.66 5.46
CA CYS A 23 10.37 2.61 4.79
C CYS A 23 11.87 2.87 4.85
N ASP A 24 12.31 4.04 5.35
CA ASP A 24 13.73 4.35 5.62
C ASP A 24 14.38 3.33 6.56
N LYS A 25 13.58 2.63 7.37
CA LYS A 25 14.06 1.51 8.20
C LYS A 25 14.69 0.36 7.40
N PHE A 26 14.36 0.25 6.11
CA PHE A 26 14.87 -0.77 5.20
C PHE A 26 16.03 -0.25 4.34
N SER A 27 16.58 0.91 4.67
CA SER A 27 17.66 1.54 3.90
C SER A 27 18.90 0.64 3.75
N ASN A 28 19.22 -0.17 4.77
CA ASN A 28 20.33 -1.10 4.69
C ASN A 28 19.99 -2.33 3.82
N GLU A 29 18.81 -2.91 4.02
CA GLU A 29 18.36 -4.10 3.29
C GLU A 29 18.16 -3.84 1.80
N PHE A 30 17.81 -2.60 1.44
CA PHE A 30 17.52 -2.19 0.06
C PHE A 30 18.55 -1.21 -0.52
N ASP A 31 19.75 -1.16 0.07
CA ASP A 31 20.85 -0.35 -0.46
C ASP A 31 21.16 -0.74 -1.91
N GLY A 32 21.40 0.27 -2.75
CA GLY A 32 21.59 0.10 -4.20
C GLY A 32 20.33 -0.16 -5.02
N PHE A 33 19.15 -0.36 -4.41
CA PHE A 33 17.88 -0.53 -5.15
C PHE A 33 16.98 0.70 -5.09
N TYR A 34 16.80 1.27 -3.89
CA TYR A 34 15.96 2.44 -3.67
C TYR A 34 16.77 3.59 -3.07
N PRO A 35 16.68 4.82 -3.63
CA PRO A 35 17.29 5.98 -3.00
C PRO A 35 16.75 6.20 -1.58
N THR A 36 17.60 6.63 -0.66
CA THR A 36 17.18 6.92 0.73
C THR A 36 16.06 7.96 0.78
N GLU A 37 16.09 8.98 -0.08
CA GLU A 37 15.02 9.99 -0.15
C GLU A 37 13.68 9.41 -0.61
N PHE A 38 13.70 8.39 -1.47
CA PHE A 38 12.49 7.66 -1.85
C PHE A 38 11.94 6.87 -0.66
N LEU A 39 12.79 6.13 0.05
CA LEU A 39 12.38 5.34 1.22
C LEU A 39 11.84 6.21 2.37
N LYS A 40 12.37 7.42 2.55
CA LYS A 40 11.86 8.40 3.52
C LYS A 40 10.48 8.95 3.17
N ASN A 41 10.12 8.92 1.89
CA ASN A 41 8.82 9.36 1.39
C ASN A 41 7.83 8.20 1.19
N ALA A 42 8.26 6.96 1.39
CA ALA A 42 7.43 5.77 1.32
C ALA A 42 7.10 5.23 2.72
N TYR A 43 5.89 4.75 2.89
CA TYR A 43 5.37 4.31 4.18
C TYR A 43 4.66 2.97 4.08
N TYR A 44 4.63 2.24 5.18
CA TYR A 44 3.77 1.08 5.29
C TYR A 44 2.95 1.08 6.57
N VAL A 45 1.83 0.36 6.54
CA VAL A 45 0.94 0.17 7.67
C VAL A 45 0.62 -1.32 7.79
N VAL A 46 0.78 -1.87 8.99
CA VAL A 46 0.32 -3.24 9.28
C VAL A 46 -1.14 -3.18 9.68
N VAL A 47 -2.00 -3.93 8.99
CA VAL A 47 -3.45 -3.94 9.20
C VAL A 47 -3.96 -5.35 9.30
N ASP A 48 -5.02 -5.57 10.09
CA ASP A 48 -5.65 -6.90 10.19
C ASP A 48 -6.43 -7.28 8.93
N GLN A 49 -6.83 -6.28 8.13
CA GLN A 49 -7.54 -6.46 6.86
C GLN A 49 -7.06 -5.42 5.86
N ILE A 50 -6.77 -5.87 4.63
CA ILE A 50 -6.37 -4.99 3.53
C ILE A 50 -7.52 -4.03 3.18
N PRO A 51 -7.30 -2.70 3.26
CA PRO A 51 -8.32 -1.75 2.88
C PRO A 51 -8.51 -1.80 1.37
N LYS A 52 -9.76 -1.92 0.93
CA LYS A 52 -10.14 -1.85 -0.48
C LYS A 52 -11.41 -1.04 -0.65
N PRO A 53 -11.57 -0.31 -1.76
CA PRO A 53 -12.81 0.38 -2.03
C PRO A 53 -13.89 -0.64 -2.41
N ASP A 54 -15.02 -0.63 -1.69
CA ASP A 54 -16.19 -1.47 -1.97
C ASP A 54 -17.33 -0.62 -2.53
N PHE A 55 -17.11 -0.09 -3.73
CA PHE A 55 -18.14 0.64 -4.47
C PHE A 55 -18.83 -0.29 -5.45
N VAL A 56 -20.17 -0.27 -5.51
CA VAL A 56 -20.95 -1.03 -6.49
C VAL A 56 -20.44 -0.81 -7.92
N GLY A 57 -20.13 0.45 -8.25
CA GLY A 57 -19.63 0.79 -9.59
C GLY A 57 -18.28 0.18 -9.97
N LEU A 58 -17.44 -0.25 -9.02
CA LEU A 58 -16.21 -1.00 -9.35
C LEU A 58 -16.55 -2.38 -9.90
N ARG A 59 -17.55 -3.04 -9.31
CA ARG A 59 -18.04 -4.34 -9.79
C ARG A 59 -18.70 -4.21 -11.15
N GLU A 60 -19.49 -3.16 -11.37
CA GLU A 60 -20.10 -2.86 -12.68
C GLU A 60 -19.06 -2.59 -13.78
N MET A 61 -17.88 -2.05 -13.41
CA MET A 61 -16.74 -1.87 -14.31
C MET A 61 -15.92 -3.14 -14.57
N GLY A 62 -16.32 -4.28 -14.00
CA GLY A 62 -15.59 -5.55 -14.15
C GLY A 62 -14.37 -5.68 -13.26
N LEU A 63 -14.23 -4.85 -12.22
CA LEU A 63 -13.12 -4.90 -11.25
C LEU A 63 -13.47 -5.73 -10.00
N GLY A 64 -14.51 -6.58 -10.08
CA GLY A 64 -14.94 -7.42 -8.95
C GLY A 64 -13.82 -8.31 -8.43
N ASP A 65 -13.07 -8.96 -9.32
CA ASP A 65 -11.95 -9.83 -8.95
C ASP A 65 -10.87 -9.07 -8.16
N PHE A 66 -10.63 -7.79 -8.46
CA PHE A 66 -9.69 -6.96 -7.71
C PHE A 66 -10.20 -6.65 -6.30
N VAL A 67 -11.51 -6.35 -6.17
CA VAL A 67 -12.14 -6.11 -4.85
C VAL A 67 -12.06 -7.37 -3.98
N ASP A 68 -12.30 -8.53 -4.58
CA ASP A 68 -12.37 -9.81 -3.87
C ASP A 68 -11.01 -10.51 -3.69
N MET A 69 -9.95 -10.03 -4.37
CA MET A 69 -8.60 -10.63 -4.35
C MET A 69 -8.03 -10.79 -2.93
N ASP A 70 -7.66 -11.99 -2.53
CA ASP A 70 -6.98 -12.21 -1.24
C ASP A 70 -5.49 -11.81 -1.34
N ALA A 71 -5.23 -10.51 -1.21
CA ALA A 71 -3.90 -9.94 -1.27
C ALA A 71 -3.28 -9.85 0.12
N ALA A 72 -1.99 -10.17 0.23
CA ALA A 72 -1.21 -9.96 1.45
C ALA A 72 -0.73 -8.51 1.61
N GLY A 73 -0.79 -7.72 0.54
CA GLY A 73 -0.44 -6.31 0.49
C GLY A 73 -1.20 -5.52 -0.58
N ILE A 74 -1.29 -4.20 -0.42
CA ILE A 74 -1.80 -3.28 -1.44
C ILE A 74 -1.13 -1.91 -1.29
N THR A 75 -0.86 -1.24 -2.41
CA THR A 75 -0.23 0.08 -2.44
C THR A 75 -1.20 1.17 -2.92
N TYR A 76 -1.22 2.29 -2.19
CA TYR A 76 -1.97 3.49 -2.51
C TYR A 76 -1.08 4.73 -2.39
N LYS A 77 -0.66 5.28 -3.54
CA LYS A 77 0.30 6.38 -3.63
C LYS A 77 1.60 5.98 -2.93
N ASN A 78 2.05 6.77 -1.96
CA ASN A 78 3.29 6.51 -1.22
C ASN A 78 3.12 5.62 0.02
N THR A 79 1.96 4.97 0.19
CA THR A 79 1.67 4.17 1.38
C THR A 79 1.15 2.81 0.95
N TYR A 80 1.74 1.74 1.50
CA TYR A 80 1.23 0.39 1.31
C TYR A 80 0.77 -0.25 2.61
N TYR A 81 -0.16 -1.20 2.50
CA TYR A 81 -0.80 -1.86 3.63
C TYR A 81 -0.51 -3.34 3.52
N ILE A 82 -0.14 -3.98 4.63
CA ILE A 82 0.23 -5.40 4.67
C ILE A 82 -0.38 -6.12 5.86
N LEU A 83 -0.61 -7.42 5.71
CA LEU A 83 -1.10 -8.26 6.79
C LEU A 83 0.01 -8.62 7.80
N PRO A 84 -0.31 -8.90 9.08
CA PRO A 84 0.70 -9.10 10.11
C PRO A 84 1.64 -10.28 9.82
N HIS A 85 1.15 -11.34 9.19
CA HIS A 85 1.92 -12.54 8.90
C HIS A 85 3.01 -12.34 7.84
N VAL A 86 2.95 -11.26 7.05
CA VAL A 86 4.00 -10.88 6.08
C VAL A 86 4.79 -9.64 6.48
N ALA A 87 4.51 -9.04 7.64
CA ALA A 87 5.10 -7.76 8.07
C ALA A 87 6.61 -7.77 8.31
N THR A 88 7.24 -8.95 8.34
CA THR A 88 8.70 -9.13 8.45
C THR A 88 9.32 -9.67 7.16
N ASN A 89 8.52 -9.90 6.11
CA ASN A 89 9.00 -10.46 4.86
C ASN A 89 9.51 -9.34 3.93
N LEU A 90 10.83 -9.19 3.86
CA LEU A 90 11.48 -8.16 3.01
C LEU A 90 11.08 -8.24 1.53
N ARG A 91 10.76 -9.43 1.00
CA ARG A 91 10.33 -9.56 -0.41
C ARG A 91 9.00 -8.87 -0.67
N VAL A 92 8.09 -8.91 0.31
CA VAL A 92 6.79 -8.23 0.22
C VAL A 92 7.00 -6.72 0.28
N HIS A 93 7.81 -6.23 1.23
CA HIS A 93 8.15 -4.81 1.30
C HIS A 93 8.80 -4.29 0.01
N PHE A 94 9.74 -5.06 -0.55
CA PHE A 94 10.37 -4.71 -1.82
C PHE A 94 9.33 -4.64 -2.96
N HIS A 95 8.44 -5.64 -3.06
CA HIS A 95 7.40 -5.67 -4.08
C HIS A 95 6.46 -4.45 -4.00
N GLU A 96 5.98 -4.10 -2.81
CA GLU A 96 5.10 -2.93 -2.65
C GLU A 96 5.82 -1.61 -2.93
N LEU A 97 7.12 -1.51 -2.62
CA LEU A 97 7.91 -0.34 -2.99
C LEU A 97 8.07 -0.17 -4.52
N VAL A 98 7.98 -1.25 -5.31
CA VAL A 98 7.88 -1.12 -6.78
C VAL A 98 6.60 -0.38 -7.15
N HIS A 99 5.47 -0.68 -6.50
CA HIS A 99 4.21 0.02 -6.75
C HIS A 99 4.23 1.49 -6.29
N VAL A 100 4.98 1.81 -5.23
CA VAL A 100 5.17 3.21 -4.81
C VAL A 100 5.96 4.02 -5.86
N ALA A 101 6.82 3.37 -6.63
CA ALA A 101 7.63 4.02 -7.67
C ALA A 101 6.92 4.18 -9.03
N GLN A 102 5.71 3.63 -9.20
CA GLN A 102 4.89 3.71 -10.42
C GLN A 102 4.02 4.97 -10.43
#